data_AF-A0A2S9FSJ0-F1
#
_entry.id   AF-A0A2S9FSJ0-F1
#
_cell.length_a   1.000
_cell.length_b   1.000
_cell.length_c   1.000
_cell.angle_alpha   90.00
_cell.angle_beta   90.00
_cell.angle_gamma   90.00
#
_symmetry.space_group_name_H-M   'P 1'
#
loop_
_entity.id
_entity.type
_entity.pdbx_description
1 polymer ?
#
loop_
_entity_poly.entity_id
_entity_poly.type
_entity_poly.pdbx_seq_one_letter_code
_entity_poly.pdbx_strand_id
1 'polypeptide(L)'
;MVVHTGRAEATDVARRVAKVLADNGIGLRALSAEAVDRGPDVVRRQLDRALGAEIEVVDADDRAAEGCELVLVLGGDGTFLRAAELARNV
;
A
#
# COMPACT_ATOMS: atom_id res chain seq x y z
N MET A 1 -0.52 2.52 3.06
CA MET A 1 0.53 1.48 3.06
C MET A 1 1.10 1.31 1.66
N VAL A 2 2.43 1.35 1.56
CA VAL A 2 3.16 1.08 0.32
C VAL A 2 3.83 -0.28 0.47
N VAL A 3 3.48 -1.23 -0.40
CA VAL A 3 3.98 -2.61 -0.33
C VAL A 3 4.64 -3.01 -1.63
N HIS A 4 5.74 -3.77 -1.55
CA HIS A 4 6.32 -4.41 -2.72
C HIS A 4 5.75 -5.82 -2.88
N THR A 5 4.82 -5.98 -3.83
CA THR A 5 4.10 -7.23 -4.10
C THR A 5 4.94 -8.33 -4.74
N GLY A 6 6.18 -8.05 -5.16
CA GLY A 6 7.11 -9.03 -5.72
C GLY A 6 7.67 -10.04 -4.70
N ARG A 7 7.46 -9.83 -3.39
CA ARG A 7 7.90 -10.74 -2.31
C ARG A 7 6.71 -11.32 -1.55
N ALA A 8 6.60 -12.65 -1.53
CA ALA A 8 5.51 -13.35 -0.85
C ALA A 8 5.42 -12.99 0.65
N GLU A 9 6.57 -12.92 1.33
CA GLU A 9 6.65 -12.56 2.75
C GLU A 9 6.06 -11.16 3.03
N ALA A 10 6.34 -10.18 2.17
CA ALA A 10 5.78 -8.83 2.32
C ALA A 10 4.26 -8.82 2.16
N THR A 11 3.74 -9.71 1.31
CA THR A 11 2.29 -9.87 1.10
C THR A 11 1.60 -10.49 2.31
N ASP A 12 2.21 -11.50 2.94
CA ASP A 12 1.66 -12.11 4.15
C ASP A 12 1.64 -11.14 5.33
N VAL A 13 2.70 -10.35 5.50
CA VAL A 13 2.73 -9.27 6.50
C VAL A 13 1.67 -8.21 6.20
N ALA A 14 1.52 -7.83 4.92
CA ALA A 14 0.51 -6.86 4.50
C ALA A 14 -0.92 -7.32 4.81
N ARG A 15 -1.23 -8.61 4.61
CA ARG A 15 -2.53 -9.18 5.03
C ARG A 15 -2.76 -9.05 6.52
N ARG A 16 -1.74 -9.34 7.35
CA ARG A 16 -1.85 -9.23 8.81
C ARG A 16 -2.06 -7.79 9.25
N VAL A 17 -1.31 -6.86 8.67
CA VAL A 17 -1.49 -5.43 8.91
C VAL A 17 -2.91 -4.99 8.55
N ALA A 18 -3.38 -5.33 7.35
CA ALA A 18 -4.72 -4.97 6.89
C ALA A 18 -5.79 -5.46 7.87
N LYS A 19 -5.71 -6.74 8.27
CA LYS A 19 -6.62 -7.32 9.24
C LYS A 19 -6.58 -6.60 10.60
N VAL A 20 -5.39 -6.39 11.15
CA VAL A 20 -5.24 -5.76 12.48
C VAL A 20 -5.76 -4.33 12.48
N LEU A 21 -5.50 -3.57 11.41
CA LEU A 21 -6.00 -2.20 11.30
C LEU A 21 -7.54 -2.18 11.16
N ALA A 22 -8.10 -3.05 10.31
CA ALA A 22 -9.54 -3.18 10.14
C ALA A 22 -10.25 -3.58 11.46
N ASP A 23 -9.70 -4.59 12.17
CA ASP A 23 -10.23 -5.04 13.47
C ASP A 23 -10.20 -3.92 14.55
N ASN A 24 -9.39 -2.86 14.36
CA ASN A 24 -9.30 -1.70 15.25
C ASN A 24 -9.97 -0.43 14.67
N GLY A 25 -10.72 -0.54 13.57
CA GLY A 25 -11.43 0.58 12.94
C GLY A 25 -10.51 1.62 12.28
N ILE A 26 -9.28 1.22 11.92
CA ILE A 26 -8.32 2.09 11.23
C ILE A 26 -8.43 1.84 9.73
N GLY A 27 -8.81 2.89 8.98
CA GLY A 27 -8.87 2.84 7.53
C GLY A 27 -7.50 2.59 6.91
N LEU A 28 -7.44 1.72 5.90
CA LEU A 28 -6.19 1.40 5.21
C LEU A 28 -6.30 1.65 3.71
N ARG A 29 -5.55 2.66 3.23
CA ARG A 29 -5.23 2.81 1.81
C ARG A 29 -4.00 2.00 1.44
N ALA A 30 -4.03 1.28 0.34
CA ALA A 30 -2.91 0.49 -0.15
C ALA A 30 -2.56 0.81 -1.60
N LEU A 31 -1.27 0.83 -1.90
CA LEU A 31 -0.73 0.88 -3.26
C LEU A 31 0.55 0.05 -3.35
N SER A 32 0.87 -0.42 -4.55
CA SER A 32 2.12 -1.14 -4.81
C SER A 32 3.16 -0.15 -5.28
N ALA A 33 4.40 -0.29 -4.80
CA ALA A 33 5.53 0.46 -5.35
C ALA A 33 5.75 0.15 -6.84
N GLU A 34 5.22 -0.96 -7.36
CA GLU A 34 5.31 -1.36 -8.76
C GLU A 34 4.24 -0.67 -9.65
N ALA A 35 3.35 0.15 -9.11
CA ALA A 35 2.23 0.75 -9.86
C ALA A 35 2.66 1.66 -11.01
N VAL A 36 3.81 2.33 -10.85
CA VAL A 36 4.41 3.18 -11.90
C VAL A 36 4.91 2.33 -13.07
N ASP A 37 5.46 1.15 -12.80
CA ASP A 37 6.10 0.29 -13.80
C ASP A 37 5.10 -0.63 -14.51
N ARG A 38 4.08 -1.12 -13.80
CA ARG A 38 3.13 -2.13 -14.30
C ARG A 38 1.73 -1.60 -14.62
N GLY A 39 1.47 -0.35 -14.29
CA GLY A 39 0.17 0.29 -14.45
C GLY A 39 -0.81 0.02 -13.30
N PRO A 40 -1.71 0.99 -13.00
CA PRO A 40 -2.56 0.97 -11.82
C PRO A 40 -3.56 -0.21 -11.79
N ASP A 41 -4.14 -0.59 -12.92
CA ASP A 41 -5.13 -1.69 -12.98
C ASP A 41 -4.54 -3.06 -12.66
N VAL A 42 -3.30 -3.32 -13.08
CA VAL A 42 -2.60 -4.58 -12.80
C VAL A 42 -2.31 -4.67 -11.31
N VAL A 43 -1.81 -3.57 -10.74
CA VAL A 43 -1.52 -3.47 -9.31
C VAL A 43 -2.78 -3.57 -8.46
N ARG A 44 -3.86 -2.88 -8.84
CA ARG A 44 -5.14 -2.95 -8.11
C ARG A 44 -5.64 -4.38 -7.99
N ARG A 45 -5.68 -5.12 -9.11
CA ARG A 45 -6.05 -6.54 -9.10
C ARG A 45 -5.09 -7.43 -8.31
N GLN A 46 -3.80 -7.08 -8.22
CA GLN A 46 -2.85 -7.82 -7.40
C GLN A 46 -3.10 -7.58 -5.91
N LEU A 47 -3.26 -6.32 -5.51
CA LEU A 47 -3.54 -5.92 -4.13
C LEU A 47 -4.90 -6.43 -3.65
N ASP A 48 -5.95 -6.34 -4.45
CA ASP A 48 -7.27 -6.87 -4.12
C ASP A 48 -7.20 -8.38 -3.81
N ARG A 49 -6.50 -9.15 -4.65
CA ARG A 49 -6.29 -10.59 -4.43
C ARG A 49 -5.38 -10.86 -3.22
N ALA A 50 -4.42 -9.98 -2.99
CA ALA A 50 -3.42 -10.11 -1.95
C ALA A 50 -3.92 -9.70 -0.57
N LEU A 51 -4.87 -8.77 -0.45
CA LEU A 51 -5.22 -8.15 0.83
C LEU A 51 -6.71 -8.27 1.16
N GLY A 52 -7.57 -8.50 0.15
CA GLY A 52 -9.01 -8.64 0.34
C GLY A 52 -9.75 -7.31 0.28
N ALA A 53 -11.07 -7.36 0.49
CA ALA A 53 -12.01 -6.25 0.26
C ALA A 53 -12.02 -5.17 1.37
N GLU A 54 -11.31 -5.37 2.48
CA GLU A 54 -11.31 -4.45 3.63
C GLU A 54 -10.33 -3.27 3.46
N ILE A 55 -9.61 -3.20 2.34
CA ILE A 55 -8.65 -2.14 2.04
C ILE A 55 -9.10 -1.28 0.86
N GLU A 56 -8.77 0.00 0.92
CA GLU A 56 -8.96 0.91 -0.20
C GLU A 56 -7.71 0.88 -1.07
N VAL A 57 -7.77 0.25 -2.24
CA VAL A 57 -6.66 0.31 -3.20
C VAL A 57 -6.72 1.61 -3.98
N VAL A 58 -5.69 2.44 -3.82
CA VAL A 58 -5.60 3.78 -4.44
C VAL A 58 -4.48 3.85 -5.47
N ASP A 59 -4.58 4.80 -6.38
CA ASP A 59 -3.54 5.06 -7.36
C ASP A 59 -2.32 5.71 -6.69
N ALA A 60 -1.13 5.48 -7.26
CA ALA A 60 0.13 5.99 -6.72
C ALA A 60 0.40 7.45 -7.13
N ASP A 61 -0.59 8.32 -6.96
CA ASP A 61 -0.48 9.75 -7.22
C ASP A 61 0.03 10.54 -6.01
N ASP A 62 0.36 11.82 -6.20
CA ASP A 62 0.96 12.67 -5.17
C ASP A 62 0.03 12.92 -3.96
N ARG A 63 -1.27 12.62 -4.08
CA ARG A 63 -2.29 12.80 -3.05
C ARG A 63 -2.70 11.49 -2.39
N ALA A 64 -2.07 10.36 -2.73
CA ALA A 64 -2.45 9.05 -2.21
C ALA A 64 -2.43 8.96 -0.67
N ALA A 65 -1.60 9.78 -0.01
CA ALA A 65 -1.50 9.86 1.45
C ALA A 65 -2.29 11.03 2.06
N GLU A 66 -2.99 11.85 1.26
CA GLU A 66 -3.73 13.03 1.74
C GLU A 66 -4.79 12.62 2.77
N GLY A 67 -4.72 13.23 3.96
CA GLY A 67 -5.59 12.93 5.09
C GLY A 67 -5.25 11.65 5.87
N CYS A 68 -4.17 10.95 5.53
CA CYS A 68 -3.66 9.83 6.34
C CYS A 68 -2.70 10.32 7.43
N GLU A 69 -2.78 9.72 8.63
CA GLU A 69 -1.90 10.06 9.76
C GLU A 69 -0.55 9.34 9.71
N LEU A 70 -0.45 8.25 8.93
CA LEU A 70 0.74 7.40 8.85
C LEU A 70 0.91 6.77 7.47
N VAL A 71 2.15 6.81 6.95
CA VAL A 71 2.57 6.01 5.80
C VAL A 71 3.38 4.80 6.26
N LEU A 72 2.77 3.61 6.18
CA LEU A 72 3.42 2.33 6.48
C LEU A 72 4.08 1.73 5.23
N VAL A 73 5.28 1.19 5.38
CA VAL A 73 6.08 0.61 4.28
C VAL A 73 6.35 -0.87 4.54
N LEU A 74 6.08 -1.72 3.54
CA LEU A 74 6.43 -3.13 3.53
C LEU A 74 7.25 -3.46 2.28
N GLY A 75 8.55 -3.27 2.36
CA GLY A 75 9.48 -3.45 1.24
C GLY A 75 10.90 -3.03 1.60
N GLY A 76 11.77 -2.94 0.60
CA GLY A 76 13.14 -2.43 0.78
C GLY A 76 13.24 -0.92 0.60
N ASP A 77 14.47 -0.41 0.47
CA ASP A 77 14.75 1.03 0.38
C ASP A 77 14.01 1.73 -0.76
N GLY A 78 13.88 1.09 -1.94
CA GLY A 78 13.12 1.66 -3.05
C GLY A 78 11.64 1.88 -2.72
N THR A 79 11.03 0.93 -1.99
CA THR A 79 9.66 1.05 -1.49
C THR A 79 9.57 2.14 -0.41
N PHE A 80 10.58 2.24 0.45
CA PHE A 80 10.66 3.25 1.50
C PHE A 80 10.80 4.66 0.93
N LEU A 81 11.69 4.88 -0.03
CA LEU A 81 11.86 6.17 -0.69
C LEU A 81 10.60 6.58 -1.45
N ARG A 82 9.93 5.64 -2.13
CA ARG A 82 8.65 5.92 -2.77
C ARG A 82 7.57 6.30 -1.75
N ALA A 83 7.54 5.64 -0.61
CA ALA A 83 6.61 6.00 0.47
C ALA A 83 6.93 7.38 1.08
N ALA A 84 8.21 7.71 1.26
CA ALA A 84 8.66 9.00 1.75
C ALA A 84 8.29 10.14 0.79
N GLU A 85 8.31 9.88 -0.52
CA GLU A 85 7.83 10.84 -1.53
C GLU A 85 6.34 11.15 -1.36
N LEU A 86 5.51 10.12 -1.20
CA LEU A 86 4.06 10.28 -0.96
C LEU A 86 3.76 10.96 0.37
N ALA A 87 4.54 10.64 1.42
CA ALA A 87 4.40 11.22 2.77
C ALA A 87 4.90 12.66 2.90
N ARG A 88 5.59 13.21 1.89
CA ARG A 88 6.07 14.60 1.91
C ARG A 88 5.01 15.58 1.43
N ASN A 89 4.09 15.13 0.59
CA ASN A 89 3.12 15.98 -0.10
C ASN A 89 1.76 16.06 0.63
N VAL A 90 1.73 15.74 1.92
CA VAL A 90 0.54 15.72 2.79
C VAL A 90 0.49 16.88 3.76
#